data_AF-A0A9P9XHI6-F1
#
_entry.id   AF-A0A9P9XHI6-F1
#
_cell.length_a   1.000
_cell.length_b   1.000
_cell.length_c   1.000
_cell.angle_alpha   90.00
_cell.angle_beta   90.00
_cell.angle_gamma   90.00
#
_symmetry.space_group_name_H-M   'P 1'
#
loop_
_entity.id
_entity.type
_entity.pdbx_description
1 polymer ?
#
loop_
_entity_poly.entity_id
_entity_poly.type
_entity_poly.pdbx_seq_one_letter_code
_entity_poly.pdbx_strand_id
1 'polypeptide(L)' 'MRDTVVIQGTGGVSVAGIQIAVAAGADVIAFSTSEEKLELLRKVSTKHAINYKNNLN' A
#
# COMPACT_ATOMS: atom_id res chain seq x y z
N MET A 1 13.46 5.94 -14.95
CA MET A 1 12.03 5.62 -14.92
C MET A 1 11.78 4.90 -13.61
N ARG A 2 10.79 5.30 -12.81
CA ARG A 2 10.44 4.65 -11.54
C ARG A 2 9.17 3.84 -11.77
N ASP A 3 9.18 2.58 -11.38
CA ASP A 3 7.98 1.73 -11.51
C ASP A 3 7.01 2.02 -10.37
N THR A 4 5.72 1.84 -10.66
CA THR A 4 4.65 1.98 -9.67
C THR A 4 4.07 0.59 -9.40
N VAL A 5 4.08 0.18 -8.13
CA VAL A 5 3.54 -1.11 -7.70
C VAL A 5 2.27 -0.88 -6.90
N VAL A 6 1.19 -1.52 -7.34
CA VAL A 6 -0.12 -1.46 -6.70
C VAL A 6 -0.33 -2.73 -5.90
N ILE A 7 -0.61 -2.60 -4.61
CA ILE A 7 -0.75 -3.73 -3.68
C ILE A 7 -2.10 -3.66 -2.99
N GLN A 8 -2.90 -4.70 -3.17
CA GLN A 8 -4.16 -4.84 -2.46
C GLN A 8 -3.96 -5.59 -1.14
N GLY A 9 -4.61 -5.08 -0.09
CA GLY A 9 -4.67 -5.73 1.20
C GLY A 9 -3.51 -5.38 2.13
N THR A 10 -3.60 -5.92 3.34
CA THR A 10 -2.74 -5.57 4.48
C THR A 10 -2.27 -6.82 5.23
N GLY A 11 -2.24 -7.97 4.55
CA GLY A 11 -1.74 -9.23 5.12
C GLY A 11 -0.22 -9.29 5.10
N GLY A 12 0.37 -10.33 5.71
CA GLY A 12 1.83 -10.49 5.75
C GLY A 12 2.48 -10.50 4.36
N VAL A 13 1.82 -11.11 3.37
CA VAL A 13 2.27 -11.13 1.98
C VAL A 13 2.25 -9.72 1.37
N SER A 14 1.16 -8.96 1.58
CA SER A 14 1.04 -7.59 1.08
C SER A 14 2.15 -6.71 1.67
N VAL A 15 2.42 -6.82 2.97
CA VAL A 15 3.48 -6.05 3.64
C VAL A 15 4.86 -6.42 3.11
N ALA A 16 5.14 -7.71 2.90
CA ALA A 16 6.40 -8.14 2.27
C ALA A 16 6.55 -7.57 0.86
N GLY A 17 5.49 -7.57 0.06
CA GLY A 17 5.47 -6.96 -1.27
C GLY A 17 5.77 -5.46 -1.24
N ILE A 18 5.22 -4.72 -0.27
CA ILE A 18 5.48 -3.29 -0.07
C ILE A 18 6.98 -3.08 0.21
N GLN A 19 7.55 -3.86 1.13
CA GLN A 19 8.97 -3.74 1.50
C GLN A 19 9.89 -4.05 0.32
N ILE A 20 9.59 -5.08 -0.48
CA ILE A 20 10.36 -5.42 -1.69
C ILE A 20 10.28 -4.29 -2.71
N ALA A 21 9.08 -3.76 -2.98
CA ALA A 21 8.90 -2.69 -3.95
C ALA A 21 9.61 -1.39 -3.52
N VAL A 22 9.52 -1.02 -2.24
CA VAL A 22 10.26 0.11 -1.67
C VAL A 22 11.77 -0.10 -1.79
N ALA A 23 12.27 -1.30 -1.46
CA ALA A 23 13.70 -1.64 -1.58
C ALA A 23 14.19 -1.62 -3.03
N ALA A 24 13.33 -1.96 -3.99
CA ALA A 24 13.60 -1.85 -5.43
C ALA A 24 13.52 -0.39 -5.94
N GLY A 25 13.14 0.56 -5.09
CA GLY A 25 13.03 1.98 -5.43
C GLY A 25 11.73 2.36 -6.15
N ALA A 26 10.73 1.47 -6.16
CA ALA A 26 9.43 1.70 -6.76
C ALA A 26 8.52 2.56 -5.87
N ASP A 27 7.56 3.25 -6.49
CA ASP A 27 6.48 3.94 -5.79
C ASP A 27 5.37 2.94 -5.45
N VAL A 28 4.96 2.88 -4.18
CA VAL A 28 3.95 1.91 -3.73
C VAL A 28 2.62 2.58 -3.42
N ILE A 29 1.56 2.06 -4.03
CA ILE A 29 0.16 2.41 -3.75
C ILE A 29 -0.50 1.19 -3.11
N ALA A 30 -0.94 1.33 -1.86
CA ALA A 30 -1.68 0.30 -1.15
C ALA A 30 -3.15 0.68 -1.00
N PHE A 31 -4.07 -0.29 -1.05
CA PHE A 31 -5.47 -0.04 -0.72
C PHE A 31 -6.13 -1.19 0.04
N SER A 32 -7.07 -0.83 0.92
CA SER A 32 -7.77 -1.74 1.83
C SER A 32 -9.08 -1.10 2.30
N THR A 33 -9.98 -1.87 2.90
CA THR A 33 -11.25 -1.34 3.47
C THR A 33 -11.14 -0.94 4.93
N SER A 34 -10.00 -1.21 5.57
CA SER A 34 -9.81 -1.02 7.00
C SER A 34 -8.81 0.11 7.22
N GLU A 35 -9.29 1.24 7.74
CA GLU A 35 -8.48 2.43 7.96
C GLU A 35 -7.34 2.16 8.95
N GLU A 36 -7.64 1.43 10.04
CA GLU A 36 -6.65 0.98 11.03
C GLU A 36 -5.47 0.24 10.37
N LYS A 37 -5.76 -0.61 9.38
CA LYS A 37 -4.71 -1.35 8.65
C LYS A 37 -3.97 -0.46 7.65
N LEU A 38 -4.64 0.54 7.07
CA LEU A 38 -3.99 1.53 6.19
C LEU A 38 -3.03 2.43 6.96
N GLU A 39 -3.36 2.82 8.20
CA GLU A 39 -2.45 3.57 9.06
C GLU A 39 -1.16 2.81 9.34
N LEU A 40 -1.25 1.49 9.54
CA LEU A 40 -0.06 0.64 9.66
C LEU A 40 0.78 0.68 8.39
N LEU A 41 0.16 0.59 7.21
CA LEU A 41 0.89 0.64 5.93
C LEU A 41 1.56 1.99 5.68
N ARG A 42 0.95 3.11 6.10
CA ARG A 42 1.56 4.46 6.04
C ARG A 42 2.88 4.54 6.80
N LYS A 43 3.05 3.76 7.88
CA LYS A 43 4.33 3.68 8.62
C LYS A 43 5.43 2.93 7.86
N VAL A 44 5.09 2.10 6.87
CA VAL A 44 6.02 1.24 6.12
C VAL A 44 6.45 1.87 4.79
N SER A 45 6.43 3.20 4.69
CA SER A 45 6.84 3.96 3.49
C SER A 45 5.99 3.75 2.23
N THR A 46 4.70 3.40 2.38
CA THR A 46 3.77 3.47 1.23
C THR A 46 3.52 4.93 0.86
N LYS A 47 3.67 5.27 -0.43
CA LYS A 47 3.42 6.62 -0.95
C LYS A 47 1.95 7.00 -0.88
N HIS A 48 1.06 6.03 -1.13
CA HIS A 48 -0.39 6.22 -1.03
C HIS A 48 -1.03 5.01 -0.34
N ALA A 49 -1.97 5.28 0.56
CA ALA A 49 -2.76 4.28 1.27
C ALA A 49 -4.25 4.67 1.16
N ILE A 50 -5.01 3.96 0.33
CA ILE A 50 -6.36 4.35 -0.10
C ILE A 50 -7.42 3.42 0.52
N ASN A 51 -8.44 4.02 1.11
CA ASN A 51 -9.64 3.30 1.49
C ASN A 51 -10.68 3.39 0.38
N TYR A 52 -10.91 2.28 -0.33
CA TYR A 52 -11.81 2.29 -1.49
C TYR A 52 -13.30 2.33 -1.08
N LYS A 53 -13.65 2.00 0.17
CA LYS A 53 -15.03 2.23 0.67
C LYS A 53 -15.37 3.71 0.78
N ASN A 54 -14.36 4.58 0.90
CA ASN A 54 -14.55 6.02 0.96
C ASN A 54 -14.76 6.63 -0.43
N ASN A 55 -14.62 5.84 -1.50
CA ASN A 55 -14.88 6.24 -2.89
C ASN A 55 -16.13 5.52 -3.40
N LEU A 56 -17.28 5.82 -2.79
CA LEU A 56 -18.59 5.40 -3.29
C LEU A 56 -18.98 6.30 -4.47
N ASN A 57 -19.03 5.73 -5.67
CA ASN A 57 -19.76 6.25 -6.82
C ASN A 57 -20.85 5.23 -7.20
#